data_AF-A0A960RSK6-F1
#
_entry.id   AF-A0A960RSK6-F1
#
_cell.length_a   1.000
_cell.length_b   1.000
_cell.length_c   1.000
_cell.angle_alpha   90.00
_cell.angle_beta   90.00
_cell.angle_gamma   90.00
#
_symmetry.space_group_name_H-M   'P 1'
#
loop_
_entity.id
_entity.type
_entity.pdbx_description
1 polymer ?
#
loop_
_entity_poly.entity_id
_entity_poly.type
_entity_poly.pdbx_seq_one_letter_code
_entity_poly.pdbx_strand_id
1 'polypeptide(L)'
;MQFKALLLSLVLVPTLFFGQETIDVQVMPVATELRVRMPEWRPKVFEQFPNGAPKLVMFYSENDQGVEEAVKRIHFYEGGRPMEETDLTVVAEKSPGFEVWKSTTVPHGVSVRFRETGEVERIAYFDHGLL
;
A
#
# COMPACT_ATOMS: atom_id res chain seq x y z
N MET A 1 -16.67 -55.83 -57.23
CA MET A 1 -15.77 -55.12 -58.16
C MET A 1 -15.73 -53.67 -57.71
N GLN A 2 -14.89 -53.28 -56.74
CA GLN A 2 -13.54 -52.72 -56.95
C GLN A 2 -13.39 -51.93 -58.26
N PHE A 3 -13.28 -50.60 -58.17
CA PHE A 3 -12.15 -49.88 -58.76
C PHE A 3 -11.93 -48.54 -58.05
N LYS A 4 -10.67 -48.32 -57.69
CA LYS A 4 -10.09 -47.17 -56.99
C LYS A 4 -9.98 -45.98 -57.95
N ALA A 5 -10.13 -44.77 -57.45
CA ALA A 5 -9.44 -43.60 -58.01
C ALA A 5 -8.98 -42.71 -56.85
N LEU A 6 -7.67 -42.74 -56.66
CA LEU A 6 -6.90 -42.11 -55.61
C LEU A 6 -6.50 -40.72 -56.11
N LEU A 7 -7.11 -39.65 -55.59
CA LEU A 7 -6.72 -38.28 -55.90
C LEU A 7 -5.72 -37.81 -54.84
N LEU A 8 -4.45 -37.88 -55.22
CA LEU A 8 -3.28 -37.42 -54.47
C LEU A 8 -3.24 -35.88 -54.56
N SER A 9 -3.87 -35.19 -53.61
CA SER A 9 -3.77 -33.72 -53.51
C SER A 9 -2.45 -33.34 -52.83
N LEU A 10 -1.48 -32.98 -53.65
CA LEU A 10 -0.20 -32.40 -53.24
C LEU A 10 -0.45 -30.96 -52.76
N VAL A 11 -0.65 -30.75 -51.47
CA VAL A 11 -0.73 -29.40 -50.88
C VAL A 11 0.68 -29.00 -50.44
N LEU A 12 1.32 -28.16 -51.25
CA LEU A 12 2.57 -27.48 -50.93
C LEU A 12 2.27 -26.43 -49.83
N VAL A 13 2.67 -26.68 -48.59
CA VAL A 13 2.58 -25.70 -47.50
C VAL A 13 3.81 -24.80 -47.58
N PRO A 14 3.68 -23.48 -47.85
CA PRO A 14 4.80 -22.57 -47.74
C PRO A 14 5.09 -22.35 -46.25
N THR A 15 6.24 -22.82 -45.78
CA THR A 15 6.79 -22.48 -44.48
C THR A 15 7.12 -20.98 -44.46
N LEU A 16 6.20 -20.18 -43.93
CA LEU A 16 6.49 -18.82 -43.50
C LEU A 16 7.46 -18.90 -42.31
N PHE A 17 8.75 -18.79 -42.60
CA PHE A 17 9.75 -18.43 -41.61
C PHE A 17 9.45 -17.00 -41.14
N PHE A 18 8.63 -16.89 -40.10
CA PHE A 18 8.55 -15.67 -39.31
C PHE A 18 9.91 -15.51 -38.61
N GLY A 19 10.73 -14.60 -39.12
CA GLY A 19 11.90 -14.12 -38.40
C GLY A 19 11.44 -13.49 -37.10
N GLN A 20 11.79 -14.10 -35.97
CA GLN A 20 11.71 -13.42 -34.68
C GLN A 20 12.86 -12.41 -34.64
N GLU A 21 12.54 -11.14 -34.87
CA GLU A 21 13.39 -10.05 -34.42
C GLU A 21 13.41 -10.10 -32.89
N THR A 22 14.56 -10.48 -32.33
CA THR A 22 14.80 -10.34 -30.90
C THR A 22 14.91 -8.86 -30.58
N ILE A 23 13.84 -8.28 -30.05
CA ILE A 23 13.87 -6.95 -29.47
C ILE A 23 14.73 -7.05 -28.20
N ASP A 24 15.98 -6.61 -28.30
CA ASP A 24 16.91 -6.49 -27.18
C ASP A 24 16.46 -5.31 -26.32
N VAL A 25 15.49 -5.55 -25.44
CA VAL A 25 15.02 -4.56 -24.47
C VAL A 25 16.11 -4.44 -23.40
N GLN A 26 16.90 -3.38 -23.50
CA GLN A 26 17.90 -3.05 -22.50
C GLN A 26 17.18 -2.61 -21.20
N VAL A 27 16.87 -3.57 -20.33
CA VAL A 27 16.27 -3.29 -19.02
C VAL A 27 17.35 -2.69 -18.12
N MET A 28 17.26 -1.39 -17.85
CA MET A 28 18.12 -0.76 -16.84
C MET A 28 17.79 -1.38 -15.47
N PRO A 29 18.79 -1.83 -14.69
CA PRO A 29 18.54 -2.31 -13.35
C PRO A 29 18.00 -1.16 -12.48
N VAL A 30 16.81 -1.38 -11.90
CA VAL A 30 16.03 -0.39 -11.16
C VAL A 30 16.73 0.07 -9.87
N ALA A 31 17.69 -0.70 -9.33
CA ALA A 31 18.57 -0.27 -8.24
C ALA A 31 19.85 -1.12 -8.23
N THR A 32 21.00 -0.48 -7.98
CA THR A 32 22.32 -1.14 -7.90
C THR A 32 22.52 -1.89 -6.58
N GLU A 33 21.80 -1.50 -5.52
CA GLU A 33 21.93 -2.06 -4.18
C GLU A 33 20.57 -2.29 -3.53
N LEU A 34 20.39 -3.46 -2.92
CA LEU A 34 19.24 -3.75 -2.08
C LEU A 34 19.45 -3.09 -0.71
N ARG A 35 18.69 -2.03 -0.41
CA ARG A 35 18.65 -1.49 0.95
C ARG A 35 17.97 -2.50 1.88
N VAL A 36 18.64 -2.88 2.97
CA VAL A 36 18.06 -3.71 4.03
C VAL A 36 16.91 -2.92 4.67
N ARG A 37 15.67 -3.32 4.40
CA ARG A 37 14.49 -2.72 5.04
C ARG A 37 14.41 -3.22 6.48
N MET A 38 14.86 -2.41 7.43
CA MET A 38 14.40 -2.55 8.82
C MET A 38 12.89 -2.30 8.85
N PRO A 39 12.12 -2.77 9.86
CA PRO A 39 10.76 -2.29 10.02
C PRO A 39 10.82 -0.77 10.21
N GLU A 40 10.48 -0.02 9.15
CA GLU A 40 10.78 1.43 9.03
C GLU A 40 10.05 2.26 10.09
N TRP A 41 9.04 1.68 10.74
CA TRP A 41 8.14 2.40 11.60
C TRP A 41 8.62 2.43 13.05
N ARG A 42 8.90 3.64 13.54
CA ARG A 42 9.27 3.93 14.92
C ARG A 42 8.02 4.34 15.73
N PRO A 43 7.57 3.53 16.70
CA PRO A 43 6.43 3.89 17.53
C PRO A 43 6.82 4.91 18.61
N LYS A 44 5.93 5.88 18.88
CA LYS A 44 6.00 6.80 20.01
C LYS A 44 4.65 6.82 20.73
N VAL A 45 4.67 6.64 22.05
CA VAL A 45 3.48 6.70 22.90
C VAL A 45 3.20 8.16 23.26
N PHE A 46 2.02 8.66 22.91
CA PHE A 46 1.59 10.04 23.17
C PHE A 46 0.70 10.17 24.40
N GLU A 47 -0.15 9.17 24.64
CA GLU A 47 -1.02 9.12 25.81
C GLU A 47 -0.99 7.74 26.43
N GLN A 48 -1.19 7.68 27.74
CA GLN A 48 -1.28 6.46 28.54
C GLN A 48 -2.54 6.49 29.41
N PHE A 49 -3.06 5.30 29.72
CA PHE A 49 -4.06 5.09 30.74
C PHE A 49 -3.44 5.15 32.15
N PRO A 50 -4.24 5.29 33.23
CA PRO A 50 -3.72 5.32 34.60
C PRO A 50 -2.91 4.07 35.01
N ASN A 51 -3.19 2.93 34.38
CA ASN A 51 -2.45 1.68 34.58
C ASN A 51 -1.11 1.61 33.81
N GLY A 52 -0.74 2.67 33.07
CA GLY A 52 0.47 2.75 32.26
C GLY A 52 0.35 2.14 30.85
N ALA A 53 -0.77 1.53 30.49
CA ALA A 53 -0.99 1.00 29.15
C ALA A 53 -1.08 2.14 28.11
N PRO A 54 -0.56 1.95 26.88
CA PRO A 54 -0.70 2.95 25.83
C PRO A 54 -2.16 3.22 25.49
N LYS A 55 -2.55 4.48 25.42
CA LYS A 55 -3.85 4.94 24.93
C LYS A 55 -3.78 5.42 23.50
N LEU A 56 -2.68 6.08 23.14
CA LEU A 56 -2.41 6.60 21.81
C LEU A 56 -0.96 6.35 21.44
N VAL A 57 -0.75 5.65 20.31
CA VAL A 57 0.56 5.41 19.71
C VAL A 57 0.58 6.00 18.31
N MET A 58 1.63 6.76 18.01
CA MET A 58 1.92 7.29 16.68
C MET A 58 3.14 6.57 16.12
N PHE A 59 3.07 6.12 14.88
CA PHE A 59 4.15 5.48 14.16
C PHE A 59 4.74 6.46 13.16
N TYR A 60 6.07 6.50 13.10
CA TYR A 60 6.82 7.41 12.24
C TYR A 60 7.70 6.65 11.27
N SER A 61 7.85 7.16 10.05
CA SER A 61 8.78 6.65 9.04
C SER A 61 9.62 7.79 8.50
N GLU A 62 10.80 7.49 7.98
CA GLU A 62 11.59 8.46 7.20
C GLU A 62 11.09 8.49 5.76
N ASN A 63 10.90 9.68 5.20
CA ASN A 63 10.56 9.87 3.79
C ASN A 63 11.83 9.83 2.90
N ASP A 64 11.68 10.03 1.58
CA ASP A 64 12.81 10.01 0.62
C ASP A 64 13.87 11.10 0.88
N GLN A 65 13.54 12.12 1.66
CA GLN A 65 14.44 13.21 2.07
C GLN A 65 15.10 12.93 3.43
N GLY A 66 14.82 11.78 4.06
CA GLY A 66 15.31 11.42 5.40
C GLY A 66 14.58 12.17 6.52
N VAL A 67 13.45 12.81 6.24
CA VAL A 67 12.64 13.51 7.25
C VAL A 67 11.66 12.54 7.87
N GLU A 68 11.59 12.55 9.21
CA GLU A 68 10.66 11.71 9.96
C GLU A 68 9.23 12.29 9.89
N GLU A 69 8.27 11.48 9.44
CA GLU A 69 6.86 11.84 9.30
C GLU A 69 5.95 10.80 9.96
N ALA A 70 4.82 11.25 10.51
CA ALA A 70 3.82 10.36 11.10
C ALA A 70 3.05 9.64 9.99
N VAL A 71 3.05 8.30 10.02
CA VAL A 71 2.45 7.45 8.96
C VAL A 71 1.25 6.65 9.44
N LYS A 72 1.12 6.42 10.75
CA LYS A 72 -0.01 5.70 11.32
C LYS A 72 -0.28 6.13 12.75
N ARG A 73 -1.55 6.17 13.13
CA ARG A 73 -2.01 6.38 14.49
C ARG A 73 -2.85 5.20 14.95
N ILE A 74 -2.64 4.76 16.19
CA ILE A 74 -3.48 3.76 16.83
C ILE A 74 -3.95 4.28 18.18
N HIS A 75 -5.28 4.34 18.35
CA HIS A 75 -5.90 4.48 19.67
C HIS A 75 -6.25 3.11 20.22
N PHE A 76 -6.11 2.94 21.53
CA PHE A 76 -6.40 1.69 22.23
C PHE A 76 -7.53 1.87 23.24
N TYR A 77 -8.24 0.78 23.49
CA TYR A 77 -9.02 0.61 24.72
C TYR A 77 -8.08 0.34 25.90
N GLU A 78 -8.55 0.55 27.13
CA GLU A 78 -7.74 0.33 28.34
C GLU A 78 -7.27 -1.15 28.47
N GLY A 79 -8.04 -2.10 27.92
CA GLY A 79 -7.66 -3.51 27.79
C GLY A 79 -6.58 -3.80 26.73
N GLY A 80 -6.02 -2.79 26.08
CA GLY A 80 -4.92 -2.91 25.12
C GLY A 80 -5.31 -3.33 23.70
N ARG A 81 -6.60 -3.56 23.43
CA ARG A 81 -7.10 -3.79 22.06
C ARG A 81 -7.16 -2.48 21.27
N PRO A 82 -6.84 -2.49 19.97
CA PRO A 82 -7.05 -1.32 19.11
C PRO A 82 -8.52 -0.89 19.13
N MET A 83 -8.74 0.41 19.31
CA MET A 83 -10.03 1.08 19.13
C MET A 83 -10.13 1.66 17.72
N GLU A 84 -9.05 2.27 17.24
CA GLU A 84 -8.99 2.87 15.91
C GLU A 84 -7.57 2.81 15.37
N GLU A 85 -7.41 2.34 14.15
CA GLU A 85 -6.17 2.41 13.38
C GLU A 85 -6.40 3.35 12.20
N THR A 86 -5.52 4.33 12.00
CA THR A 86 -5.66 5.33 10.93
C THR A 86 -4.32 5.58 10.26
N ASP A 87 -4.28 5.41 8.94
CA ASP A 87 -3.16 5.85 8.11
C ASP A 87 -3.12 7.37 8.04
N LEU A 88 -1.91 7.92 8.05
CA LEU A 88 -1.68 9.37 8.12
C LEU A 88 -0.79 9.84 6.98
N THR A 89 -0.91 11.14 6.69
CA THR A 89 0.02 11.87 5.82
C THR A 89 0.26 13.27 6.36
N VAL A 90 1.28 13.94 5.82
CA VAL A 90 1.58 15.35 6.09
C VAL A 90 1.03 16.22 4.95
N VAL A 91 0.30 17.27 5.31
CA VAL A 91 -0.26 18.25 4.39
C VAL A 91 0.23 19.66 4.72
N ALA A 92 0.19 20.56 3.74
CA ALA A 92 0.50 21.97 3.95
C ALA A 92 -0.55 22.66 4.85
N GLU A 93 -0.13 23.67 5.61
CA GLU A 93 -0.99 24.44 6.53
C GLU A 93 -2.15 25.18 5.85
N LYS A 94 -2.15 25.30 4.53
CA LYS A 94 -3.22 25.94 3.74
C LYS A 94 -4.10 24.92 3.00
N SER A 95 -3.90 23.63 3.25
CA SER A 95 -4.68 22.58 2.60
C SER A 95 -6.09 22.48 3.20
N PRO A 96 -7.08 21.99 2.43
CA PRO A 96 -8.41 21.70 2.98
C PRO A 96 -8.37 20.75 4.18
N GLY A 97 -7.49 19.74 4.15
CA GLY A 97 -7.29 18.82 5.28
C GLY A 97 -6.83 19.53 6.54
N PHE A 98 -5.87 20.46 6.43
CA PHE A 98 -5.45 21.28 7.56
C PHE A 98 -6.60 22.09 8.14
N GLU A 99 -7.46 22.67 7.30
CA GLU A 99 -8.59 23.47 7.79
C GLU A 99 -9.61 22.65 8.58
N VAL A 100 -9.79 21.38 8.23
CA VAL A 100 -10.68 20.44 8.93
C VAL A 100 -10.06 19.97 10.24
N TRP A 101 -8.79 19.57 10.22
CA TRP A 101 -8.13 18.90 11.36
C TRP A 101 -7.31 19.84 12.25
N LYS A 102 -7.07 21.07 11.82
CA LYS A 102 -6.18 22.06 12.45
C LYS A 102 -4.79 21.49 12.78
N SER A 103 -4.29 20.64 11.88
CA SER A 103 -3.04 19.90 12.02
C SER A 103 -2.45 19.66 10.64
N THR A 104 -1.12 19.72 10.51
CA THR A 104 -0.42 19.30 9.29
C THR A 104 -0.36 17.79 9.14
N THR A 105 -0.62 17.02 10.21
CA THR A 105 -0.75 15.56 10.15
C THR A 105 -2.24 15.19 10.13
N VAL A 106 -2.70 14.59 9.04
CA VAL A 106 -4.11 14.29 8.78
C VAL A 106 -4.30 12.84 8.32
N PRO A 107 -5.50 12.26 8.45
CA PRO A 107 -5.80 10.94 7.89
C PRO A 107 -5.64 10.88 6.36
N HIS A 108 -5.02 9.82 5.85
CA HIS A 108 -4.93 9.54 4.42
C HIS A 108 -4.73 8.05 4.21
N GLY A 109 -5.59 7.41 3.41
CA GLY A 109 -5.67 5.96 3.31
C GLY A 109 -6.78 5.40 4.19
N VAL A 110 -6.54 4.23 4.79
CA VAL A 110 -7.60 3.53 5.54
C VAL A 110 -7.66 4.00 6.99
N SER A 111 -8.89 4.15 7.51
CA SER A 111 -9.18 4.27 8.93
C SER A 111 -10.17 3.18 9.32
N VAL A 112 -9.77 2.32 10.26
CA VAL A 112 -10.59 1.21 10.74
C VAL A 112 -10.87 1.43 12.22
N ARG A 113 -12.15 1.45 12.58
CA ARG A 113 -12.61 1.51 13.95
C ARG A 113 -13.12 0.15 14.38
N PHE A 114 -12.72 -0.29 15.57
CA PHE A 114 -13.09 -1.57 16.15
C PHE A 114 -13.95 -1.37 17.38
N ARG A 115 -14.83 -2.33 17.66
CA ARG A 115 -15.46 -2.48 18.97
C ARG A 115 -14.44 -3.04 19.96
N GLU A 116 -14.72 -2.91 21.25
CA GLU A 116 -13.88 -3.50 22.30
C GLU A 116 -13.80 -5.04 22.20
N THR A 117 -14.80 -5.69 21.61
CA THR A 117 -14.78 -7.13 21.29
C THR A 117 -13.79 -7.50 20.17
N GLY A 118 -13.27 -6.51 19.44
CA GLY A 118 -12.36 -6.68 18.30
C GLY A 118 -13.04 -6.72 16.93
N GLU A 119 -14.37 -6.70 16.88
CA GLU A 119 -15.12 -6.63 15.62
C GLU A 119 -14.95 -5.27 14.94
N VAL A 120 -14.87 -5.24 13.61
CA VAL A 120 -14.85 -3.99 12.85
C VAL A 120 -16.19 -3.29 13.01
N GLU A 121 -16.17 -2.07 13.53
CA GLU A 121 -17.35 -1.19 13.65
C GLU A 121 -17.53 -0.36 12.38
N ARG A 122 -16.45 0.19 11.83
CA ARG A 122 -16.48 1.07 10.65
C ARG A 122 -15.16 1.04 9.91
N ILE A 123 -15.24 1.19 8.59
CA ILE A 123 -14.09 1.48 7.72
C ILE A 123 -14.38 2.80 7.00
N ALA A 124 -13.39 3.68 6.97
CA ALA A 124 -13.38 4.94 6.23
C ALA A 124 -12.12 5.02 5.38
N TYR A 125 -12.22 5.72 4.25
CA TYR A 125 -11.08 6.01 3.39
C TYR A 125 -10.95 7.53 3.32
N PHE A 126 -9.75 8.02 3.57
CA PHE A 126 -9.46 9.44 3.55
C PHE A 126 -8.50 9.78 2.42
N ASP A 127 -8.73 10.93 1.79
CA ASP A 127 -7.78 11.55 0.89
C ASP A 127 -7.32 12.90 1.48
N HIS A 128 -6.13 12.91 2.06
CA HIS A 128 -5.49 14.11 2.63
C HIS A 128 -6.39 14.85 3.63
N GLY A 129 -7.02 14.09 4.53
CA GLY A 129 -7.89 14.59 5.60
C GLY A 129 -9.37 14.72 5.23
N LEU A 130 -9.75 14.39 4.00
CA LEU A 130 -11.13 14.46 3.50
C LEU A 130 -11.71 13.06 3.30
N LEU A 131 -12.99 12.87 3.63
CA LEU A 131 -13.73 11.60 3.50
C LEU A 131 -14.37 11.46 2.11
#